data_AF-A0A9P6T5T9-F1
#
_entry.id   AF-A0A9P6T5T9-F1
#
_cell.length_a   1.000
_cell.length_b   1.000
_cell.length_c   1.000
_cell.angle_alpha   90.00
_cell.angle_beta   90.00
_cell.angle_gamma   90.00
#
_symmetry.space_group_name_H-M   'P 1'
#
loop_
_entity.id
_entity.type
_entity.pdbx_description
1 polymer ?
#
loop_
_entity_poly.entity_id
_entity_poly.type
_entity_poly.pdbx_seq_one_letter_code
_entity_poly.pdbx_strand_id
1 'polypeptide(L)'
;MNETDYAYLLIDEATNTAAVVDPYDPEKVLEVAAKEKVKLNGTILTTHHHEDHSGGNQHFVDLMLGASKVYGGSTKIPKLTNKIGDRDSFKIGEDIEVKCLATPCHTQDSICYFVEDVSRGQRGVFTGDTLFVSGCGRFFEGTPAEMHHALNKQLGSLPPDTITYVGHEYTKSNVAFSASIEPDNQAIKDLQAVCDSNTVTTGKYTIGDEKKFNVFMRLTEPAVVKAVGANSEVEVIKCLREMKNSFKG
;
A
#
# COMPACT_ATOMS: atom_id res chain seq x y z
N MET A 1 8.85 -17.59 -6.03
CA MET A 1 8.79 -16.41 -5.15
C MET A 1 9.00 -15.21 -6.04
N ASN A 2 8.00 -14.35 -6.20
CA ASN A 2 8.33 -12.97 -6.55
C ASN A 2 9.00 -12.41 -5.29
N GLU A 3 10.29 -12.09 -5.39
CA GLU A 3 11.11 -11.72 -4.22
C GLU A 3 10.77 -10.34 -3.64
N THR A 4 9.71 -9.70 -4.16
CA THR A 4 9.37 -8.30 -3.88
C THR A 4 8.06 -8.11 -3.13
N ASP A 5 7.20 -9.13 -3.03
CA ASP A 5 5.85 -8.96 -2.48
C ASP A 5 5.88 -8.94 -0.95
N TYR A 6 5.04 -8.08 -0.33
CA TYR A 6 4.88 -8.00 1.11
C TYR A 6 3.49 -8.48 1.56
N ALA A 7 3.50 -9.41 2.51
CA ALA A 7 2.36 -9.70 3.37
C ALA A 7 2.61 -9.14 4.78
N TYR A 8 1.55 -8.76 5.49
CA TYR A 8 1.67 -8.13 6.81
C TYR A 8 0.88 -8.88 7.88
N LEU A 9 1.46 -8.96 9.08
CA LEU A 9 0.71 -9.23 10.30
C LEU A 9 0.32 -7.90 10.97
N LEU A 10 -0.97 -7.72 11.19
CA LEU A 10 -1.52 -6.59 11.94
C LEU A 10 -1.92 -7.09 13.33
N ILE A 11 -1.06 -6.83 14.31
CA ILE A 11 -1.13 -7.39 15.66
C ILE A 11 -1.84 -6.40 16.59
N ASP A 12 -2.94 -6.84 17.19
CA ASP A 12 -3.57 -6.19 18.34
C ASP A 12 -2.91 -6.72 19.62
N GLU A 13 -2.10 -5.88 20.26
CA GLU A 13 -1.32 -6.27 21.45
C GLU A 13 -2.22 -6.61 22.65
N ALA A 14 -3.38 -5.93 22.79
CA ALA A 14 -4.32 -6.17 23.89
C ALA A 14 -4.89 -7.59 23.90
N THR A 15 -5.29 -8.11 22.73
CA THR A 15 -5.82 -9.48 22.60
C THR A 15 -4.74 -10.51 22.27
N ASN A 16 -3.51 -10.08 21.97
CA ASN A 16 -2.43 -10.90 21.41
C ASN A 16 -2.90 -11.70 20.16
N THR A 17 -3.73 -11.06 19.33
CA THR A 17 -4.22 -11.63 18.08
C THR A 17 -3.81 -10.80 16.88
N ALA A 18 -3.75 -11.45 15.71
CA ALA A 18 -3.36 -10.79 14.48
C ALA A 18 -4.35 -11.06 13.34
N ALA A 19 -4.62 -10.00 12.57
CA ALA A 19 -5.12 -10.11 11.21
C ALA A 19 -3.95 -10.20 10.23
N VAL A 20 -4.24 -10.61 9.00
CA VAL A 20 -3.25 -10.72 7.93
C VAL A 20 -3.64 -9.83 6.75
N VAL A 21 -2.67 -9.19 6.12
CA VAL A 21 -2.89 -8.39 4.91
C VAL A 21 -2.17 -9.05 3.74
N ASP A 22 -2.91 -9.27 2.65
CA ASP A 22 -2.43 -9.88 1.40
C ASP A 22 -1.58 -11.16 1.61
N PRO A 23 -2.12 -12.21 2.25
CA PRO A 23 -1.36 -13.39 2.67
C PRO A 23 -1.08 -14.35 1.49
N TYR A 24 -0.33 -13.90 0.48
CA TYR A 24 0.01 -14.71 -0.71
C TYR A 24 0.74 -16.02 -0.39
N ASP A 25 1.56 -16.02 0.67
CA ASP A 25 2.29 -17.20 1.19
C ASP A 25 1.81 -17.52 2.63
N PRO A 26 0.67 -18.22 2.79
CA PRO A 26 0.08 -18.51 4.09
C PRO A 26 1.00 -19.25 5.07
N GLU A 27 1.86 -20.12 4.56
CA GLU A 27 2.82 -20.88 5.36
C GLU A 27 3.83 -19.95 6.03
N LYS A 28 4.43 -19.00 5.29
CA LYS A 28 5.29 -17.97 5.90
C LYS A 28 4.55 -17.11 6.90
N VAL A 29 3.29 -16.78 6.63
CA VAL A 29 2.46 -16.00 7.56
C VAL A 29 2.27 -16.76 8.89
N LEU A 30 2.01 -18.07 8.83
CA LEU A 30 1.94 -18.93 10.02
C LEU A 30 3.29 -19.02 10.76
N GLU A 31 4.39 -19.17 10.04
CA GLU A 31 5.74 -19.21 10.63
C GLU A 31 6.06 -17.92 11.37
N VAL A 32 5.78 -16.76 10.77
CA VAL A 32 6.00 -15.45 11.40
C VAL A 32 5.07 -15.27 12.60
N ALA A 33 3.79 -15.63 12.48
CA ALA A 33 2.85 -15.54 13.61
C ALA A 33 3.30 -16.40 14.81
N ALA A 34 3.81 -17.61 14.54
CA ALA A 34 4.37 -18.49 15.57
C ALA A 34 5.63 -17.89 16.22
N LYS A 35 6.53 -17.29 15.42
CA LYS A 35 7.73 -16.63 15.90
C LYS A 35 7.42 -15.42 16.79
N GLU A 36 6.45 -14.61 16.39
CA GLU A 36 5.96 -13.45 17.16
C GLU A 36 5.05 -13.85 18.34
N LYS A 37 4.71 -15.15 18.47
CA LYS A 37 3.86 -15.70 19.54
C LYS A 37 2.45 -15.08 19.58
N VAL A 38 1.91 -14.74 18.41
CA VAL A 38 0.58 -14.16 18.25
C VAL A 38 -0.39 -15.17 17.64
N LYS A 39 -1.68 -15.07 17.99
CA LYS A 39 -2.71 -15.94 17.42
C LYS A 39 -3.37 -15.27 16.21
N LEU A 40 -3.35 -15.93 15.06
CA LEU A 40 -4.15 -15.47 13.92
C LEU A 40 -5.64 -15.56 14.25
N ASN A 41 -6.38 -14.45 14.11
CA ASN A 41 -7.81 -14.38 14.43
C ASN A 41 -8.73 -14.75 13.26
N GLY A 42 -8.17 -15.15 12.12
CA GLY A 42 -8.90 -15.51 10.91
C GLY A 42 -9.33 -14.30 10.06
N THR A 43 -8.92 -13.08 10.39
CA THR A 43 -9.21 -11.89 9.57
C THR A 43 -8.16 -11.75 8.48
N ILE A 44 -8.62 -11.70 7.22
CA ILE A 44 -7.80 -11.43 6.04
C ILE A 44 -8.25 -10.10 5.45
N LEU A 45 -7.32 -9.18 5.27
CA LEU A 45 -7.50 -7.93 4.54
C LEU A 45 -6.85 -8.08 3.16
N THR A 46 -7.64 -8.06 2.10
CA THR A 46 -7.12 -8.18 0.74
C THR A 46 -7.27 -6.85 0.01
N THR A 47 -6.15 -6.23 -0.34
CA THR A 47 -6.12 -4.90 -0.95
C THR A 47 -6.76 -4.92 -2.34
N HIS A 48 -6.50 -5.95 -3.15
CA HIS A 48 -7.09 -6.12 -4.47
C HIS A 48 -6.99 -7.56 -5.00
N HIS A 49 -7.63 -7.84 -6.13
CA HIS A 49 -7.79 -9.20 -6.66
C HIS A 49 -6.59 -9.80 -7.40
N HIS A 50 -5.46 -9.11 -7.57
CA HIS A 50 -4.33 -9.73 -8.24
C HIS A 50 -3.82 -10.94 -7.45
N GLU A 51 -3.26 -11.91 -8.17
CA GLU A 51 -2.93 -13.23 -7.63
C GLU A 51 -1.83 -13.17 -6.56
N ASP A 52 -0.85 -12.29 -6.74
CA ASP A 52 0.25 -11.99 -5.82
C ASP A 52 -0.19 -11.33 -4.50
N HIS A 53 -1.47 -10.95 -4.38
CA HIS A 53 -2.06 -10.42 -3.13
C HIS A 53 -3.16 -11.34 -2.58
N SER A 54 -4.03 -11.83 -3.46
CA SER A 54 -5.25 -12.54 -3.08
C SER A 54 -5.19 -14.06 -3.29
N GLY A 55 -4.16 -14.56 -4.00
CA GLY A 55 -4.04 -15.97 -4.38
C GLY A 55 -3.90 -16.90 -3.18
N GLY A 56 -3.29 -16.43 -2.09
CA GLY A 56 -3.15 -17.21 -0.86
C GLY A 56 -4.42 -17.30 0.00
N ASN A 57 -5.46 -16.51 -0.29
CA ASN A 57 -6.68 -16.45 0.53
C ASN A 57 -7.35 -17.82 0.69
N GLN A 58 -7.52 -18.56 -0.40
CA GLN A 58 -8.14 -19.89 -0.36
C GLN A 58 -7.35 -20.82 0.56
N HIS A 59 -6.03 -20.87 0.40
CA HIS A 59 -5.19 -21.76 1.19
C HIS A 59 -5.17 -21.33 2.67
N PHE A 60 -5.07 -20.04 2.96
CA PHE A 60 -5.15 -19.51 4.32
C PHE A 60 -6.48 -19.86 5.01
N VAL A 61 -7.62 -19.72 4.31
CA VAL A 61 -8.94 -20.09 4.83
C VAL A 61 -9.00 -21.58 5.19
N ASP A 62 -8.41 -22.45 4.36
CA ASP A 62 -8.37 -23.89 4.62
C ASP A 62 -7.50 -24.22 5.85
N LEU A 63 -6.33 -23.57 6.00
CA LEU A 63 -5.47 -23.70 7.18
C LEU A 63 -6.18 -23.24 8.47
N MET A 64 -7.06 -22.25 8.36
CA MET A 64 -7.90 -21.75 9.45
C MET A 64 -9.20 -22.54 9.63
N LEU A 65 -9.32 -23.73 9.03
CA LEU A 65 -10.48 -24.63 9.12
C LEU A 65 -11.80 -23.96 8.69
N GLY A 66 -11.74 -23.04 7.73
CA GLY A 66 -12.88 -22.31 7.20
C GLY A 66 -13.38 -21.15 8.07
N ALA A 67 -12.78 -20.90 9.23
CA ALA A 67 -13.23 -19.89 10.20
C ALA A 67 -12.64 -18.49 9.95
N SER A 68 -12.55 -18.07 8.68
CA SER A 68 -11.93 -16.79 8.30
C SER A 68 -12.94 -15.76 7.80
N LYS A 69 -12.66 -14.48 8.06
CA LYS A 69 -13.36 -13.32 7.49
C LYS A 69 -12.43 -12.66 6.47
N VAL A 70 -12.80 -12.74 5.20
CA VAL A 70 -12.03 -12.16 4.09
C VAL A 70 -12.69 -10.86 3.65
N TYR A 71 -12.00 -9.75 3.93
CA TYR A 71 -12.40 -8.39 3.55
C TYR A 71 -11.76 -8.00 2.23
N GLY A 72 -12.51 -7.32 1.37
CA GLY A 72 -12.00 -6.86 0.08
C GLY A 72 -13.04 -6.11 -0.76
N GLY A 73 -12.58 -5.46 -1.82
CA GLY A 73 -13.41 -4.56 -2.65
C GLY A 73 -14.38 -5.24 -3.62
N SER A 74 -14.14 -6.51 -3.98
CA SER A 74 -14.97 -7.20 -4.98
C SER A 74 -15.00 -8.72 -4.84
N THR A 75 -15.98 -9.33 -5.51
CA THR A 75 -16.13 -10.79 -5.61
C THR A 75 -15.09 -11.46 -6.49
N LYS A 76 -14.17 -10.70 -7.11
CA LYS A 76 -12.98 -11.27 -7.78
C LYS A 76 -12.00 -11.84 -6.75
N ILE A 77 -12.02 -11.34 -5.52
CA ILE A 77 -11.16 -11.81 -4.43
C ILE A 77 -11.60 -13.22 -3.98
N PRO A 78 -10.72 -14.23 -4.01
CA PRO A 78 -11.05 -15.57 -3.56
C PRO A 78 -11.49 -15.59 -2.10
N LYS A 79 -12.55 -16.36 -1.82
CA LYS A 79 -13.14 -16.53 -0.48
C LYS A 79 -13.65 -15.26 0.19
N LEU A 80 -13.91 -14.19 -0.57
CA LEU A 80 -14.53 -12.98 -0.02
C LEU A 80 -15.78 -13.32 0.82
N THR A 81 -15.79 -12.91 2.08
CA THR A 81 -16.96 -13.00 2.97
C THR A 81 -17.53 -11.62 3.29
N ASN A 82 -16.69 -10.58 3.25
CA ASN A 82 -17.02 -9.22 3.65
C ASN A 82 -16.62 -8.27 2.52
N LYS A 83 -17.55 -8.05 1.58
CA LYS A 83 -17.37 -6.99 0.57
C LYS A 83 -17.43 -5.63 1.27
N ILE A 84 -16.40 -4.83 1.09
CA ILE A 84 -16.29 -3.48 1.66
C ILE A 84 -16.07 -2.43 0.55
N GLY A 85 -16.39 -1.18 0.86
CA GLY A 85 -16.23 -0.03 -0.02
C GLY A 85 -15.61 1.17 0.71
N ASP A 86 -15.73 2.34 0.09
CA ASP A 86 -15.18 3.57 0.65
C ASP A 86 -15.84 3.92 1.99
N ARG A 87 -15.03 4.25 2.99
CA ARG A 87 -15.41 4.68 4.35
C ARG A 87 -16.08 3.62 5.21
N ASP A 88 -16.20 2.38 4.73
CA ASP A 88 -16.54 1.28 5.63
C ASP A 88 -15.51 1.19 6.76
N SER A 89 -15.95 0.75 7.93
CA SER A 89 -15.09 0.64 9.10
C SER A 89 -15.46 -0.57 9.94
N PHE A 90 -14.46 -1.12 10.61
CA PHE A 90 -14.58 -2.25 11.52
C PHE A 90 -13.39 -2.26 12.49
N LYS A 91 -13.41 -3.21 13.44
CA LYS A 91 -12.33 -3.38 14.42
C LYS A 91 -11.62 -4.70 14.23
N ILE A 92 -10.34 -4.70 14.59
CA ILE A 92 -9.52 -5.91 14.75
C ILE A 92 -9.08 -5.93 16.22
N GLY A 93 -9.39 -7.01 16.94
CA GLY A 93 -9.12 -7.08 18.37
C GLY A 93 -9.90 -6.01 19.15
N GLU A 94 -9.26 -5.44 20.17
CA GLU A 94 -9.87 -4.39 21.02
C GLU A 94 -9.48 -2.97 20.58
N ASP A 95 -8.21 -2.77 20.18
CA ASP A 95 -7.64 -1.43 20.04
C ASP A 95 -7.41 -0.97 18.60
N ILE A 96 -7.55 -1.85 17.60
CA ILE A 96 -7.31 -1.48 16.21
C ILE A 96 -8.62 -1.10 15.51
N GLU A 97 -8.74 0.17 15.16
CA GLU A 97 -9.78 0.67 14.28
C GLU A 97 -9.31 0.64 12.83
N VAL A 98 -10.13 0.09 11.94
CA VAL A 98 -9.85 0.00 10.50
C VAL A 98 -10.86 0.85 9.75
N LYS A 99 -10.35 1.69 8.85
CA LYS A 99 -11.12 2.44 7.86
C LYS A 99 -10.70 2.04 6.46
N CYS A 100 -11.67 1.61 5.66
CA CYS A 100 -11.49 1.26 4.27
C CYS A 100 -11.50 2.52 3.39
N LEU A 101 -10.52 2.63 2.50
CA LEU A 101 -10.36 3.74 1.58
C LEU A 101 -10.37 3.16 0.16
N ALA A 102 -11.44 3.39 -0.61
CA ALA A 102 -11.49 2.85 -1.98
C ALA A 102 -10.59 3.64 -2.92
N THR A 103 -9.56 3.00 -3.47
CA THR A 103 -8.54 3.66 -4.30
C THR A 103 -8.48 3.07 -5.70
N PRO A 104 -9.60 3.11 -6.47
CA PRO A 104 -9.64 2.51 -7.79
C PRO A 104 -8.57 3.17 -8.68
N CYS A 105 -7.77 2.37 -9.37
CA CYS A 105 -6.98 2.76 -10.54
C CYS A 105 -6.10 1.60 -10.99
N HIS A 106 -5.28 1.09 -10.06
CA HIS A 106 -4.46 -0.10 -10.33
C HIS A 106 -5.35 -1.27 -10.68
N THR A 107 -6.29 -1.56 -9.78
CA THR A 107 -7.52 -2.28 -10.08
C THR A 107 -8.72 -1.44 -9.68
N GLN A 108 -9.90 -1.75 -10.21
CA GLN A 108 -11.14 -1.08 -9.85
C GLN A 108 -11.66 -1.49 -8.45
N ASP A 109 -11.13 -2.58 -7.89
CA ASP A 109 -11.49 -3.07 -6.56
C ASP A 109 -10.43 -2.83 -5.49
N SER A 110 -9.45 -1.97 -5.80
CA SER A 110 -8.38 -1.59 -4.88
C SER A 110 -8.93 -0.87 -3.64
N ILE A 111 -8.55 -1.37 -2.46
CA ILE A 111 -8.84 -0.79 -1.15
C ILE A 111 -7.53 -0.61 -0.40
N CYS A 112 -7.30 0.59 0.12
CA CYS A 112 -6.30 0.82 1.16
C CYS A 112 -6.95 0.70 2.55
N TYR A 113 -6.26 0.06 3.49
CA TYR A 113 -6.73 -0.09 4.87
C TYR A 113 -5.97 0.86 5.78
N PHE A 114 -6.60 1.97 6.16
CA PHE A 114 -6.07 2.86 7.19
C PHE A 114 -6.40 2.28 8.56
N VAL A 115 -5.40 2.14 9.41
CA VAL A 115 -5.50 1.53 10.73
C VAL A 115 -5.01 2.49 11.80
N GLU A 116 -5.73 2.56 12.91
CA GLU A 116 -5.36 3.35 14.08
C GLU A 116 -5.38 2.45 15.31
N ASP A 117 -4.27 2.42 16.04
CA ASP A 117 -4.19 1.90 17.40
C ASP A 117 -4.67 3.00 18.34
N VAL A 118 -5.91 2.86 18.83
CA VAL A 118 -6.54 3.88 19.67
C VAL A 118 -5.89 4.00 21.05
N SER A 119 -5.19 2.96 21.51
CA SER A 119 -4.54 2.95 22.82
C SER A 119 -3.21 3.69 22.80
N ARG A 120 -2.46 3.60 21.70
CA ARG A 120 -1.11 4.20 21.53
C ARG A 120 -1.10 5.44 20.65
N GLY A 121 -2.19 5.73 19.95
CA GLY A 121 -2.28 6.81 18.97
C GLY A 121 -1.38 6.61 17.75
N GLN A 122 -0.96 5.37 17.49
CA GLN A 122 -0.19 5.01 16.30
C GLN A 122 -1.12 4.75 15.13
N ARG A 123 -0.66 5.07 13.91
CA ARG A 123 -1.49 4.90 12.72
C ARG A 123 -0.66 4.41 11.54
N GLY A 124 -1.28 3.59 10.70
CA GLY A 124 -0.67 3.03 9.51
C GLY A 124 -1.67 2.94 8.35
N VAL A 125 -1.18 2.76 7.14
CA VAL A 125 -2.03 2.46 5.98
C VAL A 125 -1.39 1.38 5.12
N PHE A 126 -2.16 0.31 4.90
CA PHE A 126 -1.81 -0.73 3.94
C PHE A 126 -2.33 -0.33 2.57
N THR A 127 -1.43 -0.12 1.62
CA THR A 127 -1.76 0.55 0.35
C THR A 127 -1.83 -0.37 -0.85
N GLY A 128 -1.46 -1.64 -0.67
CA GLY A 128 -1.28 -2.60 -1.76
C GLY A 128 -0.49 -1.95 -2.89
N ASP A 129 -1.09 -1.95 -4.08
CA ASP A 129 -0.49 -1.44 -5.29
C ASP A 129 -0.96 -0.04 -5.68
N THR A 130 -1.67 0.67 -4.79
CA THR A 130 -2.03 2.07 -5.04
C THR A 130 -0.80 2.97 -4.87
N LEU A 131 -0.21 2.94 -3.68
CA LEU A 131 0.96 3.73 -3.29
C LEU A 131 2.13 2.79 -2.99
N PHE A 132 3.30 3.11 -3.55
CA PHE A 132 4.58 2.51 -3.17
C PHE A 132 5.50 3.58 -2.61
N VAL A 133 6.56 3.20 -1.91
CA VAL A 133 7.57 4.18 -1.48
C VAL A 133 8.17 4.84 -2.73
N SER A 134 8.02 6.16 -2.82
CA SER A 134 8.46 7.00 -3.95
C SER A 134 7.82 6.63 -5.30
N GLY A 135 6.71 5.92 -5.31
CA GLY A 135 6.03 5.48 -6.53
C GLY A 135 4.53 5.25 -6.38
N CYS A 136 3.92 4.71 -7.43
CA CYS A 136 2.52 4.26 -7.43
C CYS A 136 2.35 3.07 -8.37
N GLY A 137 1.19 2.41 -8.28
CA GLY A 137 0.80 1.34 -9.19
C GLY A 137 0.76 1.75 -10.65
N ARG A 138 0.85 0.75 -11.54
CA ARG A 138 0.45 0.93 -12.94
C ARG A 138 -1.07 1.03 -13.02
N PHE A 139 -1.58 1.80 -13.99
CA PHE A 139 -3.02 2.06 -14.14
C PHE A 139 -3.63 0.97 -15.04
N PHE A 140 -3.72 -0.27 -14.55
CA PHE A 140 -4.17 -1.39 -15.40
C PHE A 140 -5.66 -1.30 -15.71
N GLU A 141 -6.49 -0.95 -14.71
CA GLU A 141 -7.95 -0.92 -14.87
C GLU A 141 -8.54 0.49 -14.72
N GLY A 142 -7.72 1.54 -14.67
CA GLY A 142 -8.19 2.90 -14.39
C GLY A 142 -7.41 4.00 -15.07
N THR A 143 -7.62 5.22 -14.60
CA THR A 143 -7.29 6.46 -15.28
C THR A 143 -6.33 7.33 -14.45
N PRO A 144 -5.62 8.28 -15.08
CA PRO A 144 -4.81 9.26 -14.37
C PRO A 144 -5.59 10.07 -13.32
N ALA A 145 -6.86 10.41 -13.61
CA ALA A 145 -7.71 11.15 -12.68
C ALA A 145 -8.03 10.32 -11.42
N GLU A 146 -8.27 9.02 -11.59
CA GLU A 146 -8.50 8.08 -10.50
C GLU A 146 -7.24 7.93 -9.63
N MET A 147 -6.06 7.68 -10.21
CA MET A 147 -4.82 7.62 -9.41
C MET A 147 -4.53 8.93 -8.71
N HIS A 148 -4.73 10.07 -9.38
CA HIS A 148 -4.57 11.37 -8.76
C HIS A 148 -5.49 11.51 -7.54
N HIS A 149 -6.77 11.15 -7.67
CA HIS A 149 -7.70 11.17 -6.56
C HIS A 149 -7.25 10.26 -5.41
N ALA A 150 -6.93 9.00 -5.71
CA ALA A 150 -6.47 8.01 -4.73
C ALA A 150 -5.24 8.49 -3.95
N LEU A 151 -4.19 8.95 -4.64
CA LEU A 151 -2.95 9.38 -3.99
C LEU A 151 -3.10 10.74 -3.29
N ASN A 152 -3.63 11.75 -3.97
CA ASN A 152 -3.49 13.14 -3.52
C ASN A 152 -4.72 13.68 -2.79
N LYS A 153 -5.90 13.11 -3.03
CA LYS A 153 -7.15 13.54 -2.36
C LYS A 153 -7.60 12.58 -1.27
N GLN A 154 -7.29 11.28 -1.41
CA GLN A 154 -7.64 10.27 -0.41
C GLN A 154 -6.48 9.97 0.53
N LEU A 155 -5.43 9.28 0.07
CA LEU A 155 -4.26 8.95 0.92
C LEU A 155 -3.53 10.22 1.38
N GLY A 156 -3.36 11.20 0.51
CA GLY A 156 -2.76 12.49 0.82
C GLY A 156 -3.55 13.33 1.81
N SER A 157 -4.81 12.99 2.13
CA SER A 157 -5.60 13.65 3.18
C SER A 157 -5.41 13.03 4.57
N LEU A 158 -4.76 11.86 4.66
CA LEU A 158 -4.47 11.21 5.93
C LEU A 158 -3.49 12.05 6.78
N PRO A 159 -3.48 11.85 8.10
CA PRO A 159 -2.52 12.51 8.98
C PRO A 159 -1.08 12.24 8.50
N PRO A 160 -0.20 13.27 8.51
CA PRO A 160 1.11 13.17 7.90
C PRO A 160 2.03 12.14 8.58
N ASP A 161 1.78 11.79 9.83
CA ASP A 161 2.48 10.78 10.62
C ASP A 161 2.03 9.34 10.31
N THR A 162 1.12 9.13 9.35
CA THR A 162 0.65 7.80 8.96
C THR A 162 1.72 6.98 8.27
N ILE A 163 2.14 5.88 8.88
CA ILE A 163 3.15 4.96 8.33
C ILE A 163 2.58 4.22 7.10
N THR A 164 3.35 4.11 6.02
CA THR A 164 2.94 3.41 4.80
C THR A 164 3.46 1.97 4.78
N TYR A 165 2.56 1.03 4.49
CA TYR A 165 2.85 -0.39 4.30
C TYR A 165 2.42 -0.81 2.89
N VAL A 166 3.40 -0.98 2.00
CA VAL A 166 3.19 -1.06 0.54
C VAL A 166 3.16 -2.51 0.04
N GLY A 167 2.58 -2.77 -1.14
CA GLY A 167 2.49 -4.13 -1.67
C GLY A 167 3.82 -4.76 -2.07
N HIS A 168 4.78 -3.94 -2.53
CA HIS A 168 6.01 -4.42 -3.17
C HIS A 168 7.25 -3.61 -2.80
N GLU A 169 8.41 -4.28 -2.76
CA GLU A 169 9.73 -3.67 -2.63
C GLU A 169 10.26 -3.13 -3.98
N TYR A 170 9.63 -2.06 -4.46
CA TYR A 170 10.04 -1.35 -5.68
C TYR A 170 10.85 -0.07 -5.41
N THR A 171 11.20 0.21 -4.15
CA THR A 171 11.69 1.52 -3.72
C THR A 171 12.94 1.97 -4.45
N LYS A 172 13.90 1.06 -4.68
CA LYS A 172 15.12 1.37 -5.44
C LYS A 172 14.83 1.85 -6.87
N SER A 173 13.92 1.17 -7.58
CA SER A 173 13.53 1.58 -8.93
C SER A 173 12.70 2.87 -8.92
N ASN A 174 11.87 3.06 -7.90
CA ASN A 174 11.01 4.22 -7.73
C ASN A 174 11.80 5.49 -7.45
N VAL A 175 12.81 5.40 -6.57
CA VAL A 175 13.69 6.52 -6.25
C VAL A 175 14.59 6.88 -7.43
N ALA A 176 15.08 5.89 -8.19
CA ALA A 176 15.84 6.14 -9.42
C ALA A 176 15.02 6.94 -10.45
N PHE A 177 13.74 6.57 -10.64
CA PHE A 177 12.83 7.34 -11.48
C PHE A 177 12.59 8.75 -10.91
N SER A 178 12.30 8.85 -9.62
CA SER A 178 12.01 10.15 -8.97
C SER A 178 13.20 11.10 -9.06
N ALA A 179 14.42 10.60 -8.91
CA ALA A 179 15.67 11.34 -9.09
C ALA A 179 15.89 11.83 -10.53
N SER A 180 15.35 11.12 -11.53
CA SER A 180 15.39 11.58 -12.93
C SER A 180 14.45 12.77 -13.20
N ILE A 181 13.40 12.94 -12.38
CA ILE A 181 12.42 14.03 -12.49
C ILE A 181 12.83 15.24 -11.65
N GLU A 182 13.26 15.02 -10.40
CA GLU A 182 13.68 16.06 -9.47
C GLU A 182 15.11 15.80 -8.94
N PRO A 183 16.17 15.96 -9.77
CA PRO A 183 17.54 15.58 -9.41
C PRO A 183 18.14 16.38 -8.25
N ASP A 184 17.58 17.55 -7.95
CA ASP A 184 18.04 18.43 -6.87
C ASP A 184 17.27 18.25 -5.55
N ASN A 185 16.23 17.40 -5.52
CA ASN A 185 15.43 17.19 -4.32
C ASN A 185 16.20 16.37 -3.27
N GLN A 186 16.48 17.00 -2.12
CA GLN A 186 17.26 16.37 -1.05
C GLN A 186 16.57 15.15 -0.45
N ALA A 187 15.23 15.15 -0.30
CA ALA A 187 14.51 14.01 0.26
C ALA A 187 14.62 12.76 -0.63
N ILE A 188 14.67 12.95 -1.95
CA ILE A 188 14.91 11.85 -2.91
C ILE A 188 16.35 11.32 -2.77
N LYS A 189 17.34 12.21 -2.63
CA LYS A 189 18.75 11.82 -2.42
C LYS A 189 18.93 11.03 -1.12
N ASP A 190 18.29 11.49 -0.05
CA ASP A 190 18.33 10.82 1.26
C ASP A 190 17.70 9.41 1.17
N LEU A 191 16.55 9.28 0.51
CA LEU A 191 15.92 7.99 0.25
C LEU A 191 16.82 7.07 -0.59
N GLN A 192 17.49 7.62 -1.61
CA GLN A 192 18.40 6.86 -2.46
C GLN A 192 19.56 6.27 -1.65
N ALA A 193 20.14 7.04 -0.72
CA ALA A 193 21.18 6.54 0.19
C ALA A 193 20.68 5.44 1.15
N VAL A 194 19.41 5.51 1.58
CA VAL A 194 18.80 4.44 2.37
C VAL A 194 18.68 3.14 1.56
N CYS A 195 18.30 3.22 0.29
CA CYS A 195 18.21 2.06 -0.60
C CYS A 195 19.55 1.35 -0.85
N ASP A 196 20.68 2.06 -0.72
CA ASP A 196 22.01 1.46 -0.89
C ASP A 196 22.42 0.60 0.31
N SER A 197 21.78 0.79 1.47
CA SER A 197 22.11 0.10 2.72
C SER A 197 20.99 -0.79 3.27
N ASN A 198 19.83 -0.84 2.60
CA ASN A 198 18.65 -1.58 3.06
C ASN A 198 17.98 -2.32 1.90
N THR A 199 17.66 -3.59 2.11
CA THR A 199 16.88 -4.40 1.17
C THR A 199 15.37 -4.38 1.45
N VAL A 200 14.96 -3.81 2.59
CA VAL A 200 13.57 -3.66 3.02
C VAL A 200 13.33 -2.23 3.46
N THR A 201 12.32 -1.59 2.89
CA THR A 201 12.02 -0.16 3.06
C THR A 201 10.58 0.12 3.47
N THR A 202 9.67 -0.86 3.34
CA THR A 202 8.30 -0.75 3.83
C THR A 202 8.24 -0.49 5.34
N GLY A 203 7.22 0.23 5.80
CA GLY A 203 7.02 0.57 7.22
C GLY A 203 8.00 1.60 7.80
N LYS A 204 8.88 2.19 6.98
CA LYS A 204 9.88 3.20 7.41
C LYS A 204 9.47 4.65 7.10
N TYR A 205 8.48 4.84 6.24
CA TYR A 205 8.09 6.16 5.72
C TYR A 205 6.63 6.43 6.02
N THR A 206 6.29 7.71 6.00
CA THR A 206 4.94 8.19 6.27
C THR A 206 4.30 8.86 5.05
N ILE A 207 2.99 9.07 5.07
CA ILE A 207 2.28 9.92 4.09
C ILE A 207 2.92 11.31 4.00
N GLY A 208 3.41 11.85 5.12
CA GLY A 208 4.13 13.12 5.16
C GLY A 208 5.48 13.06 4.43
N ASP A 209 6.17 11.93 4.47
CA ASP A 209 7.45 11.74 3.77
C ASP A 209 7.26 11.51 2.27
N GLU A 210 6.24 10.73 1.87
CA GLU A 210 5.90 10.53 0.45
C GLU A 210 5.65 11.87 -0.26
N LYS A 211 5.00 12.84 0.39
CA LYS A 211 4.81 14.19 -0.17
C LYS A 211 6.12 14.96 -0.43
N LYS A 212 7.24 14.53 0.17
CA LYS A 212 8.57 15.15 -0.01
C LYS A 212 9.36 14.52 -1.16
N PHE A 213 9.25 13.21 -1.39
CA PHE A 213 10.09 12.50 -2.37
C PHE A 213 9.31 11.78 -3.49
N ASN A 214 8.01 11.52 -3.34
CA ASN A 214 7.23 10.79 -4.33
C ASN A 214 6.68 11.74 -5.38
N VAL A 215 7.24 11.70 -6.60
CA VAL A 215 6.85 12.60 -7.69
C VAL A 215 5.37 12.49 -8.09
N PHE A 216 4.71 11.35 -7.82
CA PHE A 216 3.26 11.18 -8.06
C PHE A 216 2.38 11.87 -7.00
N MET A 217 2.96 12.32 -5.88
CA MET A 217 2.32 13.11 -4.84
C MET A 217 2.76 14.59 -4.85
N ARG A 218 3.50 15.00 -5.89
CA ARG A 218 4.19 16.29 -6.01
C ARG A 218 3.81 17.01 -7.32
N LEU A 219 2.56 16.82 -7.75
CA LEU A 219 2.10 17.17 -9.10
C LEU A 219 2.07 18.68 -9.40
N THR A 220 2.16 19.53 -8.38
CA THR A 220 2.18 20.99 -8.48
C THR A 220 3.57 21.60 -8.32
N GLU A 221 4.58 20.78 -8.05
CA GLU A 221 5.94 21.26 -7.82
C GLU A 221 6.54 21.77 -9.14
N PRO A 222 7.14 22.99 -9.17
CA PRO A 222 7.62 23.58 -10.41
C PRO A 222 8.62 22.69 -11.18
N ALA A 223 9.46 21.95 -10.47
CA ALA A 223 10.41 21.01 -11.07
C ALA A 223 9.69 19.85 -11.78
N VAL A 224 8.69 19.24 -11.11
CA VAL A 224 7.88 18.15 -11.68
C VAL A 224 7.09 18.62 -12.89
N VAL A 225 6.38 19.75 -12.77
CA VAL A 225 5.60 20.35 -13.86
C VAL A 225 6.48 20.67 -15.07
N LYS A 226 7.67 21.25 -14.84
CA LYS A 226 8.64 21.56 -15.90
C LYS A 226 9.19 20.30 -16.56
N ALA A 227 9.47 19.25 -15.80
CA ALA A 227 10.01 17.99 -16.33
C ALA A 227 9.04 17.30 -17.30
N VAL A 228 7.73 17.40 -17.06
CA VAL A 228 6.70 16.76 -17.90
C VAL A 228 6.10 17.70 -18.96
N GLY A 229 6.16 19.02 -18.77
CA GLY A 229 5.63 20.01 -19.71
C GLY A 229 4.09 20.06 -19.78
N ALA A 230 3.40 19.70 -18.70
CA ALA A 230 1.93 19.65 -18.62
C ALA A 230 1.37 20.74 -17.68
N ASN A 231 0.11 21.13 -17.84
CA ASN A 231 -0.47 22.30 -17.15
C ASN A 231 -1.58 21.94 -16.14
N SER A 232 -1.89 20.66 -15.95
CA SER A 232 -2.89 20.19 -14.98
C SER A 232 -2.38 18.99 -14.18
N GLU A 233 -2.79 18.85 -12.91
CA GLU A 233 -2.38 17.73 -12.03
C GLU A 233 -2.65 16.36 -12.69
N VAL A 234 -3.78 16.23 -13.40
CA VAL A 234 -4.18 14.98 -14.09
C VAL A 234 -3.29 14.69 -15.30
N GLU A 235 -2.89 15.70 -16.07
CA GLU A 235 -1.93 15.50 -17.17
C GLU A 235 -0.52 15.22 -16.64
N VAL A 236 -0.10 15.90 -15.57
CA VAL A 236 1.20 15.68 -14.93
C VAL A 236 1.33 14.22 -14.48
N ILE A 237 0.37 13.69 -13.72
CA ILE A 237 0.44 12.31 -13.24
C ILE A 237 0.38 11.30 -14.40
N LYS A 238 -0.37 11.60 -15.48
CA LYS A 238 -0.41 10.78 -16.69
C LYS A 238 0.99 10.70 -17.31
N CYS A 239 1.63 11.84 -17.56
CA CYS A 239 2.96 11.90 -18.16
C CYS A 239 4.00 11.20 -17.27
N LEU A 240 4.00 11.45 -15.96
CA LEU A 240 4.88 10.75 -15.02
C LEU A 240 4.70 9.23 -15.10
N ARG A 241 3.45 8.76 -15.19
CA ARG A 241 3.16 7.33 -15.27
C ARG A 241 3.69 6.70 -16.56
N GLU A 242 3.47 7.37 -17.69
CA GLU A 242 3.97 6.93 -19.01
C GLU A 242 5.50 6.92 -19.06
N MET A 243 6.14 7.97 -18.54
CA MET A 243 7.59 8.04 -18.39
C MET A 243 8.12 6.89 -17.53
N LYS A 244 7.53 6.64 -16.35
CA LYS A 244 7.95 5.53 -15.48
C LYS A 244 7.72 4.14 -16.11
N ASN A 245 6.68 3.98 -16.93
CA ASN A 245 6.40 2.70 -17.61
C ASN A 245 7.48 2.36 -18.66
N SER A 246 8.15 3.36 -19.21
CA SER A 246 9.21 3.22 -20.22
C SER A 246 10.62 3.44 -19.66
N PHE A 247 10.72 3.80 -18.38
CA PHE A 247 11.97 4.09 -17.70
C PHE A 247 12.82 2.82 -17.56
N LYS A 248 14.11 2.96 -17.85
CA LYS A 248 15.11 1.90 -17.68
C LYS A 248 16.17 2.44 -16.72
N GLY A 249 16.09 2.05 -15.45
CA GLY A 249 17.00 2.47 -14.39
C GLY A 249 16.82 1.63 -13.14
#